data_AF-A0AAW0BZI3-F1
#
_entry.id   AF-A0AAW0BZI3-F1
#
_cell.length_a   1.000
_cell.length_b   1.000
_cell.length_c   1.000
_cell.angle_alpha   90.00
_cell.angle_beta   90.00
_cell.angle_gamma   90.00
#
_symmetry.space_group_name_H-M   'P 1'
#
loop_
_entity.id
_entity.type
_entity.pdbx_description
1 polymer ?
#
loop_
_entity_poly.entity_id
_entity_poly.type
_entity_poly.pdbx_seq_one_letter_code
_entity_poly.pdbx_strand_id
1 'polypeptide(L)'
;MSGKRTKRVFPAVAQIFYSLYQNLTGFPSTVPTYLTAQAPPSTYPPRLICSVCGYWGHYKCRRCALPFCDLNCESVHAETRCERRVL
;
A
#
# COMPACT_ATOMS: atom_id res chain seq x y z
N MET A 1 -30.45 41.47 -0.09
CA MET A 1 -29.23 40.68 -0.38
C MET A 1 -28.65 40.18 0.94
N SER A 2 -28.93 38.95 1.34
CA SER A 2 -28.22 38.30 2.44
C SER A 2 -28.19 36.80 2.17
N GLY A 3 -27.06 36.34 1.63
CA GLY A 3 -26.82 34.94 1.34
C GLY A 3 -26.71 34.18 2.65
N LYS A 4 -27.65 33.27 2.90
CA LYS A 4 -27.63 32.38 4.06
C LYS A 4 -26.37 31.52 3.96
N ARG A 5 -25.36 31.82 4.78
CA ARG A 5 -24.11 31.06 4.90
C ARG A 5 -24.46 29.66 5.40
N THR A 6 -24.50 28.69 4.48
CA THR A 6 -24.73 27.29 4.83
C THR A 6 -23.60 26.84 5.75
N LYS A 7 -23.96 26.47 6.99
CA LYS A 7 -23.01 25.89 7.94
C LYS A 7 -22.57 24.56 7.35
N ARG A 8 -21.32 24.47 6.86
CA ARG A 8 -20.72 23.20 6.46
C ARG A 8 -20.63 22.34 7.72
N VAL A 9 -21.63 21.50 7.95
CA VAL A 9 -21.55 20.44 8.95
C VAL A 9 -20.52 19.46 8.38
N PHE A 10 -19.30 19.49 8.90
CA PHE A 10 -18.29 18.50 8.52
C PHE A 10 -18.90 17.12 8.79
N PRO A 11 -18.91 16.21 7.81
CA PRO A 11 -19.51 14.89 8.01
C PRO A 11 -18.81 14.23 9.20
N ALA A 12 -19.57 13.58 10.08
CA ALA A 12 -19.08 13.02 11.35
C ALA A 12 -17.80 12.17 11.20
N VAL A 13 -17.63 11.51 10.05
CA VAL A 13 -16.44 10.73 9.68
C VAL A 13 -15.16 11.59 9.64
N ALA A 14 -15.23 12.82 9.13
CA ALA A 14 -14.10 13.73 9.08
C ALA A 14 -13.69 14.23 10.48
N GLN A 15 -14.65 14.42 11.39
CA GLN A 15 -14.37 14.78 12.78
C GLN A 15 -13.71 13.63 13.54
N ILE A 16 -14.12 12.38 13.29
CA ILE A 16 -13.49 11.18 13.86
C ILE A 16 -12.04 11.05 13.36
N PHE A 17 -11.80 11.19 12.06
CA PHE A 17 -10.45 11.10 11.51
C PHE A 17 -9.54 12.21 12.08
N TYR A 18 -10.06 13.43 12.20
CA TYR A 18 -9.34 14.56 12.77
C TYR A 18 -8.97 14.33 14.24
N SER A 19 -9.89 13.82 15.07
CA SER A 19 -9.59 13.55 16.49
C SER A 19 -8.55 12.43 16.66
N LEU A 20 -8.62 11.37 15.84
CA LEU A 20 -7.60 10.32 15.83
C LEU A 20 -6.23 10.87 15.42
N TYR A 21 -6.15 11.72 14.40
CA TYR A 21 -4.90 12.33 13.97
C TYR A 21 -4.28 13.23 15.07
N GLN A 22 -5.10 14.02 15.76
CA GLN A 22 -4.63 14.85 16.88
C GLN A 22 -4.08 14.00 18.03
N ASN A 23 -4.71 12.87 18.34
CA ASN A 23 -4.18 11.94 19.34
C ASN A 23 -2.84 11.32 18.93
N LEU A 24 -2.55 11.16 17.63
CA LEU A 24 -1.27 10.61 17.18
C LEU A 24 -0.15 11.65 17.06
N THR A 25 -0.51 12.92 16.85
CA THR A 25 0.44 14.01 16.56
C THR A 25 0.65 14.98 17.71
N GLY A 26 -0.20 14.96 18.73
CA GLY A 26 -0.10 15.84 19.90
C GLY A 26 0.99 15.46 20.92
N PHE A 27 1.63 14.30 20.76
CA PHE A 27 2.70 13.84 21.64
C PHE A 27 4.08 14.38 21.19
N PRO A 28 5.02 14.63 22.12
CA PRO A 28 6.38 14.98 21.76
C PRO A 28 7.08 13.83 21.03
N SER A 29 8.09 14.13 20.19
CA SER A 29 8.80 13.16 19.36
C SER A 29 9.54 12.05 20.14
N THR A 30 9.64 12.20 21.45
CA THR A 30 10.24 11.23 22.37
C THR A 30 9.30 10.07 22.71
N VAL A 31 7.99 10.23 22.49
CA VAL A 31 6.97 9.19 22.75
C VAL A 31 6.69 8.44 21.45
N PRO A 32 6.89 7.10 21.41
CA PRO A 32 6.61 6.33 20.21
C PRO A 32 5.09 6.23 19.96
N THR A 33 4.64 6.71 18.79
CA THR A 33 3.26 6.55 18.29
C THR A 33 3.25 5.74 16.99
N TYR A 34 2.06 5.38 16.50
CA TYR A 34 1.91 4.69 15.21
C TYR A 34 2.60 5.43 14.05
N LEU A 35 2.59 6.77 14.06
CA LEU A 35 3.21 7.58 13.02
C LEU A 35 4.75 7.59 13.12
N THR A 36 5.31 7.59 14.33
CA THR A 36 6.77 7.58 14.53
C THR A 36 7.37 6.17 14.39
N ALA A 37 6.55 5.12 14.43
CA ALA A 37 6.97 3.73 14.26
C ALA A 37 7.29 3.35 12.80
N GLN A 38 7.12 4.28 11.85
CA GLN A 38 7.41 4.03 10.44
C GLN A 38 8.90 3.70 10.23
N ALA A 39 9.17 2.53 9.65
CA ALA A 39 10.51 2.13 9.28
C ALA A 39 11.03 2.98 8.09
N PRO A 40 12.35 3.27 8.03
CA PRO A 40 12.94 3.90 6.86
C PRO A 40 12.82 3.00 5.61
N PRO A 41 12.95 3.58 4.40
CA PRO A 41 12.97 2.79 3.17
C PRO A 41 14.13 1.77 3.18
N SER A 42 13.94 0.64 2.51
CA SER A 42 14.96 -0.42 2.47
C SER A 42 16.20 0.05 1.72
N THR A 43 17.38 -0.24 2.27
CA THR A 43 18.67 0.00 1.61
C THR A 43 19.02 -1.06 0.56
N TYR A 44 18.32 -2.20 0.59
CA TYR A 44 18.54 -3.32 -0.33
C TYR A 44 17.55 -3.28 -1.51
N PRO A 45 17.95 -3.80 -2.68
CA PRO A 45 17.05 -3.95 -3.81
C PRO A 45 15.91 -4.93 -3.49
N PRO A 46 14.73 -4.76 -4.13
CA PRO A 46 13.62 -5.68 -3.96
C PRO A 46 13.99 -7.08 -4.45
N ARG A 47 13.63 -8.10 -3.67
CA ARG A 47 13.87 -9.51 -4.02
C ARG A 47 12.85 -9.98 -5.06
N LEU A 48 13.30 -10.76 -6.04
CA LEU A 48 12.44 -11.43 -6.99
C LEU A 48 12.06 -12.80 -6.44
N ILE A 49 10.85 -12.92 -5.93
CA ILE A 49 10.30 -14.14 -5.34
C ILE A 49 9.08 -14.57 -6.15
N CYS A 50 9.07 -15.82 -6.61
CA CYS A 50 7.99 -16.40 -7.40
C CYS A 50 6.63 -16.18 -6.72
N SER A 51 5.70 -15.51 -7.42
CA SER A 51 4.38 -15.19 -6.88
C SER A 51 3.48 -16.41 -6.67
N VAL A 52 3.86 -17.57 -7.21
CA VAL A 52 3.09 -18.81 -7.14
C VAL A 52 3.54 -19.67 -5.96
N CYS A 53 4.84 -19.94 -5.84
CA CYS A 53 5.38 -20.91 -4.86
C CYS A 53 6.33 -20.31 -3.82
N GLY A 54 6.76 -19.05 -3.96
CA GLY A 54 7.69 -18.42 -3.02
C GLY A 54 9.18 -18.74 -3.23
N TYR A 55 9.56 -19.49 -4.28
CA TYR A 55 10.96 -19.72 -4.64
C TYR A 55 11.62 -18.50 -5.30
N TRP A 56 12.91 -18.56 -5.65
CA TRP A 56 13.59 -17.50 -6.40
C TRP A 56 12.96 -17.30 -7.80
N GLY A 57 12.52 -16.08 -8.07
CA GLY A 57 11.93 -15.71 -9.36
C GLY A 57 13.02 -15.44 -10.39
N HIS A 58 13.16 -16.31 -11.38
CA HIS A 58 14.13 -16.19 -12.46
C HIS A 58 13.58 -15.39 -13.66
N TYR A 59 12.27 -15.38 -13.83
CA TYR A 59 11.59 -14.75 -14.96
C TYR A 59 10.54 -13.76 -14.46
N LYS A 60 10.10 -12.85 -15.35
CA LYS A 60 9.01 -11.90 -15.10
C LYS A 60 7.97 -12.02 -16.19
N CYS A 61 6.70 -12.03 -15.80
CA CYS A 61 5.60 -12.00 -16.75
C CYS A 61 5.64 -10.71 -17.58
N ARG A 62 5.61 -10.82 -18.91
CA ARG A 62 5.62 -9.65 -19.80
C ARG A 62 4.34 -8.80 -19.73
N ARG A 63 3.28 -9.30 -19.10
CA ARG A 63 2.01 -8.59 -18.92
C ARG A 63 2.02 -7.77 -17.63
N CYS A 64 2.27 -8.39 -16.49
CA CYS A 64 2.12 -7.76 -15.16
C CYS A 64 3.43 -7.59 -14.38
N ALA A 65 4.57 -8.01 -14.94
CA ALA A 65 5.90 -8.00 -14.32
C ALA A 65 6.06 -8.83 -13.03
N LEU A 66 5.03 -9.57 -12.59
CA LEU A 66 5.16 -10.49 -11.47
C LEU A 66 6.17 -11.60 -11.80
N PRO A 67 7.08 -11.91 -10.86
CA PRO A 67 8.11 -12.92 -11.07
C PRO A 67 7.59 -14.35 -10.87
N PHE A 68 8.17 -15.29 -11.61
CA PHE A 68 7.96 -16.74 -11.47
C PHE A 68 9.28 -17.51 -11.63
N CYS A 69 9.35 -18.74 -11.12
CA CYS A 69 10.58 -19.54 -11.13
C CYS A 69 10.76 -20.36 -12.40
N ASP A 70 9.69 -20.90 -12.96
CA ASP A 70 9.69 -21.86 -14.09
C ASP A 70 8.38 -21.84 -14.88
N LEU A 71 8.30 -22.64 -15.93
CA LEU A 71 7.14 -22.74 -16.83
C LEU A 71 5.88 -23.27 -16.12
N ASN A 72 6.03 -24.15 -15.13
CA ASN A 72 4.92 -24.62 -14.32
C ASN A 72 4.30 -23.50 -13.49
N CYS A 73 5.12 -22.66 -12.86
CA CYS A 73 4.61 -21.48 -12.19
C CYS A 73 4.12 -20.41 -13.17
N GLU A 74 4.64 -20.34 -14.40
CA GLU A 74 4.12 -19.44 -15.44
C GLU A 74 2.67 -19.78 -15.81
N SER A 75 2.34 -21.06 -16.03
CA SER A 75 0.96 -21.46 -16.39
C SER A 75 -0.02 -21.14 -15.27
N VAL A 76 0.30 -21.54 -14.04
CA VAL A 76 -0.52 -21.24 -12.86
C VAL A 76 -0.64 -19.72 -12.65
N HIS A 77 0.45 -18.98 -12.86
CA HIS A 77 0.43 -17.52 -12.82
C HIS A 77 -0.55 -16.96 -13.87
N ALA A 78 -0.49 -17.43 -15.11
CA ALA A 78 -1.32 -16.96 -16.20
C ALA A 78 -2.82 -17.17 -15.95
N GLU A 79 -3.19 -18.29 -15.31
CA GLU A 79 -4.59 -18.64 -15.02
C GLU A 79 -5.16 -17.91 -13.79
N THR A 80 -4.37 -17.76 -12.73
CA THR A 80 -4.91 -17.41 -11.41
C THR A 80 -4.40 -16.07 -10.85
N ARG A 81 -3.28 -15.54 -11.35
CA ARG A 81 -2.58 -14.37 -10.76
C ARG A 81 -2.21 -13.27 -11.73
N CYS A 82 -2.33 -13.50 -13.04
CA CYS A 82 -1.88 -12.54 -14.05
C CYS A 82 -2.89 -11.38 -14.19
N GLU A 83 -2.76 -10.39 -13.32
CA GLU A 83 -3.61 -9.19 -13.31
C GLU A 83 -2.82 -7.93 -13.72
N ARG A 84 -3.49 -7.04 -14.47
CA ARG A 84 -3.03 -5.72 -14.96
C ARG A 84 -1.79 -5.70 -15.88
N ARG A 85 -1.90 -4.97 -16.99
CA ARG A 85 -0.82 -4.66 -17.93
C ARG A 85 0.05 -3.54 -17.33
N VAL A 86 1.35 -3.77 -17.15
CA VAL A 86 2.30 -2.68 -16.88
C VAL A 86 2.43 -1.90 -18.20
N LEU A 87 1.84 -0.70 -18.25
CA LEU A 87 2.10 0.30 -19.30
C LEU A 87 3.41 1.03 -18.98
#